data_AF-A0A534IJK7-F1
#
_entry.id   AF-A0A534IJK7-F1
#
_cell.length_a   1.000
_cell.length_b   1.000
_cell.length_c   1.000
_cell.angle_alpha   90.00
_cell.angle_beta   90.00
_cell.angle_gamma   90.00
#
_symmetry.space_group_name_H-M   'P 1'
#
loop_
_entity.id
_entity.type
_entity.pdbx_description
1 polymer ?
#
loop_
_entity_poly.entity_id
_entity_poly.type
_entity_poly.pdbx_seq_one_letter_code
_entity_poly.pdbx_strand_id
1 'polypeptide(L)'
;MAQGKAAGAAGGRGGNGSDDGGDEHKLIAERRAKLAELRRHGSPFPNDFRRDALAGQLHDAFGERSGEWLEANPTRVKVGGRLMFKRLMGKASFAKIADRTGQIQLYLQQETLGEAYDAFKGFDVGDTLAAGGVLFRTKTGELSVRVEALRLLVKSLRPLPDKWHGLADTETRYRRRYLDLIVNEASRNVFRTRARIVRYLRDFLDALDFLEVETPMMQPIPGGATARPFRTHHNALDLDMYLRIAPELYLKRLIVGGFERVYEINRNFRNEGLSTQHNPEFTMLELYLAYADYRELMDWIEKAIQGLADALHGRQEIAYQGRSYDLSRPFARLTVEQAIIEHCPGIDPLSLRDLTYLRRRCEQLGVKVEPGDGVGKLQIELFEKTAESKLLD
;
A
#
# COMPACT_ATOMS: atom_id res chain seq x y z
N MET A 1 64.60 18.22 7.46
CA MET A 1 64.43 18.81 8.81
C MET A 1 63.35 19.87 8.69
N ALA A 2 62.24 19.94 9.43
CA ALA A 2 61.75 19.31 10.64
C ALA A 2 60.22 19.16 10.48
N GLN A 3 59.61 17.99 10.68
CA GLN A 3 59.08 17.48 11.95
C GLN A 3 58.13 18.44 12.69
N GLY A 4 56.84 18.10 12.65
CA GLY A 4 55.82 18.48 13.63
C GLY A 4 54.92 17.28 13.87
N LYS A 5 55.11 16.62 15.03
CA LYS A 5 54.29 15.51 15.55
C LYS A 5 53.03 16.07 16.21
N ALA A 6 51.91 15.36 16.10
CA ALA A 6 50.95 15.21 17.18
C ALA A 6 50.26 13.83 17.08
N ALA A 7 50.30 13.09 18.19
CA ALA A 7 49.74 11.77 18.40
C ALA A 7 48.29 11.86 18.92
N GLY A 8 47.51 10.78 18.81
CA GLY A 8 46.33 10.61 19.68
C GLY A 8 45.17 9.78 19.13
N ALA A 9 45.26 8.46 19.30
CA ALA A 9 44.25 7.52 19.80
C ALA A 9 42.82 7.38 19.18
N ALA A 10 42.45 6.09 19.10
CA ALA A 10 41.13 5.49 19.34
C ALA A 10 40.19 5.21 18.16
N GLY A 11 39.73 3.95 18.11
CA GLY A 11 38.45 3.59 17.51
C GLY A 11 38.53 2.46 16.48
N GLY A 12 38.65 1.21 16.94
CA GLY A 12 38.47 0.04 16.11
C GLY A 12 37.10 0.05 15.43
N ARG A 13 37.09 0.04 14.10
CA ARG A 13 35.88 -0.23 13.30
C ARG A 13 35.73 -1.73 13.15
N GLY A 14 35.15 -2.36 14.17
CA GLY A 14 34.51 -3.66 14.03
C GLY A 14 33.19 -3.48 13.26
N GLY A 15 33.26 -3.40 11.94
CA GLY A 15 32.09 -3.47 11.07
C GLY A 15 31.81 -4.92 10.73
N ASN A 16 31.06 -5.61 11.59
CA ASN A 16 30.51 -6.93 11.30
C ASN A 16 29.38 -6.75 10.27
N GLY A 17 29.72 -6.91 8.99
CA GLY A 17 28.78 -6.76 7.88
C GLY A 17 29.10 -7.76 6.78
N SER A 18 28.91 -9.06 7.02
CA SER A 18 28.83 -10.10 5.98
C SER A 18 28.64 -11.52 6.54
N ASP A 19 27.54 -11.82 7.23
CA ASP A 19 27.22 -13.24 7.59
C ASP A 19 25.74 -13.64 7.39
N ASP A 20 24.83 -12.69 7.15
CA ASP A 20 23.38 -12.95 7.08
C ASP A 20 22.97 -13.80 5.85
N GLY A 21 23.71 -13.68 4.74
CA GLY A 21 23.46 -14.48 3.54
C GLY A 21 23.84 -15.96 3.69
N GLY A 22 24.93 -16.25 4.41
CA GLY A 22 25.41 -17.63 4.62
C GLY A 22 24.45 -18.46 5.45
N ASP A 23 23.86 -17.84 6.47
CA ASP A 23 22.88 -18.50 7.35
C ASP A 23 21.50 -18.65 6.71
N GLU A 24 21.04 -17.68 5.90
CA GLU A 24 19.80 -17.85 5.10
C GLU A 24 19.91 -19.05 4.15
N HIS A 25 21.06 -19.21 3.48
CA HIS A 25 21.30 -20.34 2.59
C HIS A 25 21.23 -21.70 3.30
N LYS A 26 21.79 -21.81 4.51
CA LYS A 26 21.70 -23.02 5.34
C LYS A 26 20.25 -23.32 5.73
N LEU A 27 19.51 -22.32 6.20
CA LEU A 27 18.09 -22.47 6.59
C LEU A 27 17.20 -22.89 5.41
N ILE A 28 17.45 -22.35 4.21
CA ILE A 28 16.73 -22.75 3.00
C ILE A 28 17.04 -24.22 2.65
N ALA A 29 18.30 -24.64 2.75
CA ALA A 29 18.70 -26.02 2.50
C ALA A 29 18.03 -27.00 3.49
N GLU A 30 18.01 -26.65 4.78
CA GLU A 30 17.33 -27.43 5.81
C GLU A 30 15.82 -27.56 5.53
N ARG A 31 15.14 -26.44 5.21
CA ARG A 31 13.71 -26.43 4.88
C ARG A 31 13.40 -27.24 3.62
N ARG A 32 14.31 -27.27 2.63
CA ARG A 32 14.21 -28.13 1.44
C ARG A 32 14.34 -29.61 1.80
N ALA A 33 15.28 -29.97 2.69
CA ALA A 33 15.41 -31.35 3.17
C ALA A 33 14.15 -31.82 3.90
N LYS A 34 13.57 -30.97 4.77
CA LYS A 34 12.27 -31.23 5.41
C LYS A 34 11.14 -31.45 4.40
N LEU A 35 11.08 -30.63 3.35
CA LEU A 35 10.09 -30.81 2.28
C LEU A 35 10.30 -32.12 1.51
N ALA A 36 11.56 -32.51 1.25
CA ALA A 36 11.87 -33.77 0.59
C ALA A 36 11.41 -34.98 1.42
N GLU A 37 11.56 -34.92 2.75
CA GLU A 37 11.02 -35.95 3.64
C GLU A 37 9.48 -35.98 3.61
N LEU A 38 8.81 -34.82 3.69
CA LEU A 38 7.35 -34.76 3.59
C LEU A 38 6.80 -35.39 2.31
N ARG A 39 7.52 -35.26 1.18
CA ARG A 39 7.13 -35.87 -0.09
C ARG A 39 7.16 -37.40 -0.08
N ARG A 40 7.94 -38.02 0.79
CA ARG A 40 7.98 -39.49 0.93
C ARG A 40 6.70 -40.04 1.55
N HIS A 41 5.99 -39.21 2.32
CA HIS A 41 4.76 -39.58 3.03
C HIS A 41 3.47 -39.10 2.32
N GLY A 42 3.59 -38.52 1.11
CA GLY A 42 2.46 -38.08 0.29
C GLY A 42 2.59 -36.66 -0.25
N SER A 43 1.48 -36.06 -0.66
CA SER A 43 1.47 -34.68 -1.19
C SER A 43 1.75 -33.66 -0.08
N PRO A 44 2.83 -32.85 -0.17
CA PRO A 44 3.18 -31.88 0.87
C PRO A 44 2.34 -30.59 0.83
N PHE A 45 1.42 -30.46 -0.13
CA PHE A 45 0.57 -29.28 -0.33
C PHE A 45 -0.91 -29.68 -0.45
N PRO A 46 -1.54 -30.16 0.63
CA PRO A 46 -2.96 -30.48 0.63
C PRO A 46 -3.83 -29.23 0.45
N ASN A 47 -4.97 -29.40 -0.23
CA ASN A 47 -5.93 -28.33 -0.56
C ASN A 47 -7.37 -28.68 -0.11
N ASP A 48 -7.51 -29.64 0.79
CA ASP A 48 -8.77 -30.22 1.29
C ASP A 48 -9.27 -29.56 2.59
N PHE A 49 -8.43 -28.81 3.30
CA PHE A 49 -8.82 -28.15 4.53
C PHE A 49 -9.90 -27.07 4.30
N ARG A 50 -10.88 -27.03 5.19
CA ARG A 50 -11.92 -26.00 5.25
C ARG A 50 -11.95 -25.43 6.67
N ARG A 51 -11.63 -24.14 6.79
CA ARG A 51 -11.75 -23.40 8.05
C ARG A 51 -13.21 -23.01 8.27
N ASP A 52 -13.63 -22.88 9.52
CA ASP A 52 -14.94 -22.33 9.91
C ASP A 52 -14.82 -21.03 10.72
N ALA A 53 -13.61 -20.66 11.16
CA ALA A 53 -13.37 -19.47 11.97
C ALA A 53 -12.14 -18.68 11.53
N LEU A 54 -12.15 -17.37 11.82
CA LEU A 54 -11.03 -16.45 11.65
C LEU A 54 -10.63 -15.86 12.99
N ALA A 55 -9.33 -15.63 13.19
CA ALA A 55 -8.76 -15.17 14.45
C ALA A 55 -9.43 -13.90 14.99
N GLY A 56 -9.59 -12.87 14.16
CA GLY A 56 -10.25 -11.62 14.54
C GLY A 56 -11.70 -11.84 14.98
N GLN A 57 -12.46 -12.64 14.23
CA GLN A 57 -13.85 -12.96 14.58
C GLN A 57 -13.96 -13.71 15.91
N LEU A 58 -12.99 -14.57 16.21
CA LEU A 58 -12.94 -15.27 17.50
C LEU A 58 -12.64 -14.31 18.65
N HIS A 59 -11.73 -13.35 18.47
CA HIS A 59 -11.48 -12.31 19.46
C HIS A 59 -12.69 -11.40 19.66
N ASP A 60 -13.35 -10.97 18.59
CA ASP A 60 -14.53 -10.12 18.68
C ASP A 60 -15.69 -10.82 19.42
N ALA A 61 -15.90 -12.11 19.15
CA ALA A 61 -17.00 -12.88 19.74
C ALA A 61 -16.71 -13.39 21.17
N PHE A 62 -15.45 -13.74 21.46
CA PHE A 62 -15.08 -14.48 22.69
C PHE A 62 -13.98 -13.82 23.53
N GLY A 63 -13.36 -12.73 23.08
CA GLY A 63 -12.21 -12.10 23.76
C GLY A 63 -12.51 -11.64 25.19
N GLU A 64 -13.73 -11.14 25.41
CA GLU A 64 -14.23 -10.68 26.72
C GLU A 64 -14.88 -11.79 27.58
N ARG A 65 -14.93 -13.03 27.08
CA ARG A 65 -15.50 -14.16 27.84
C ARG A 65 -14.46 -14.73 28.82
N SER A 66 -14.92 -15.10 30.02
CA SER A 66 -14.04 -15.69 31.04
C SER A 66 -13.65 -17.13 30.70
N GLY A 67 -12.62 -17.64 31.38
CA GLY A 67 -12.20 -19.04 31.23
C GLY A 67 -13.30 -20.01 31.64
N GLU A 68 -13.96 -19.74 32.77
CA GLU A 68 -15.07 -20.55 33.28
C GLU A 68 -16.25 -20.57 32.30
N TRP A 69 -16.54 -19.44 31.65
CA TRP A 69 -17.59 -19.38 30.64
C TRP A 69 -17.26 -20.26 29.42
N LEU A 70 -16.01 -20.23 28.93
CA LEU A 70 -15.57 -21.07 27.81
C LEU A 70 -15.55 -22.56 28.17
N GLU A 71 -15.24 -22.90 29.42
CA GLU A 71 -15.32 -24.27 29.93
C GLU A 71 -16.76 -24.77 30.02
N ALA A 72 -17.69 -23.92 30.50
CA ALA A 72 -19.12 -24.24 30.54
C ALA A 72 -19.79 -24.23 29.16
N ASN A 73 -19.20 -23.55 28.16
CA ASN A 73 -19.72 -23.43 26.79
C ASN A 73 -18.66 -23.85 25.75
N PRO A 74 -18.35 -25.16 25.64
CA PRO A 74 -17.30 -25.64 24.75
C PRO A 74 -17.55 -25.24 23.29
N THR A 75 -16.69 -24.36 22.76
CA THR A 75 -16.79 -23.88 21.39
C THR A 75 -15.69 -24.53 20.53
N ARG A 76 -16.10 -25.39 19.59
CA ARG A 76 -15.19 -26.04 18.64
C ARG A 76 -14.95 -25.16 17.42
N VAL A 77 -13.69 -25.08 16.99
CA VAL A 77 -13.26 -24.26 15.86
C VAL A 77 -12.22 -24.98 14.99
N LYS A 78 -12.22 -24.67 13.70
CA LYS A 78 -11.20 -25.01 12.71
C LYS A 78 -10.58 -23.72 12.18
N VAL A 79 -9.35 -23.47 12.59
CA VAL A 79 -8.57 -22.29 12.23
C VAL A 79 -7.42 -22.68 11.29
N GLY A 80 -7.01 -21.77 10.43
CA GLY A 80 -5.89 -21.99 9.52
C GLY A 80 -5.13 -20.70 9.23
N GLY A 81 -3.80 -20.76 9.28
CA GLY A 81 -2.97 -19.57 9.22
C GLY A 81 -1.47 -19.86 9.19
N ARG A 82 -0.69 -18.81 8.97
CA ARG A 82 0.77 -18.86 8.97
C ARG A 82 1.30 -18.93 10.39
N LEU A 83 2.15 -19.89 10.70
CA LEU A 83 2.87 -19.99 11.97
C LEU A 83 3.80 -18.79 12.13
N MET A 84 3.47 -17.90 13.06
CA MET A 84 4.23 -16.68 13.34
C MET A 84 5.18 -16.82 14.52
N PHE A 85 4.83 -17.71 15.46
CA PHE A 85 5.58 -17.92 16.69
C PHE A 85 5.39 -19.36 17.16
N LYS A 86 6.43 -19.94 17.73
CA LYS A 86 6.43 -21.30 18.29
C LYS A 86 7.35 -21.36 19.51
N ARG A 87 6.86 -21.95 20.59
CA ARG A 87 7.61 -22.23 21.82
C ARG A 87 7.37 -23.67 22.25
N LEU A 88 8.44 -24.46 22.25
CA LEU A 88 8.45 -25.86 22.71
C LEU A 88 8.64 -25.91 24.23
N MET A 89 7.83 -26.73 24.92
CA MET A 89 7.87 -26.89 26.38
C MET A 89 7.81 -28.39 26.76
N GLY A 90 8.66 -29.19 26.11
CA GLY A 90 8.67 -30.65 26.29
C GLY A 90 7.42 -31.32 25.72
N LYS A 91 6.49 -31.76 26.59
CA LYS A 91 5.24 -32.45 26.20
C LYS A 91 4.10 -31.50 25.80
N ALA A 92 4.28 -30.19 25.95
CA ALA A 92 3.33 -29.19 25.47
C ALA A 92 4.05 -28.07 24.72
N SER A 93 3.31 -27.32 23.91
CA SER A 93 3.83 -26.19 23.15
C SER A 93 2.78 -25.10 23.01
N PHE A 94 3.24 -23.86 22.87
CA PHE A 94 2.42 -22.75 22.41
C PHE A 94 2.87 -22.30 21.04
N ALA A 95 1.92 -21.96 20.18
CA ALA A 95 2.18 -21.39 18.87
C ALA A 95 1.20 -20.24 18.60
N LYS A 96 1.53 -19.33 17.70
CA LYS A 96 0.57 -18.35 17.17
C LYS A 96 0.50 -18.49 15.67
N ILE A 97 -0.72 -18.61 15.15
CA ILE A 97 -0.98 -18.58 13.71
C ILE A 97 -1.67 -17.28 13.33
N ALA A 98 -1.31 -16.73 12.17
CA ALA A 98 -1.92 -15.54 11.60
C ALA A 98 -2.77 -15.88 10.38
N ASP A 99 -3.99 -15.35 10.33
CA ASP A 99 -4.82 -15.34 9.13
C ASP A 99 -5.04 -13.90 8.64
N ARG A 100 -6.01 -13.69 7.74
CA ARG A 100 -6.29 -12.38 7.13
C ARG A 100 -6.86 -11.33 8.09
N THR A 101 -7.27 -11.73 9.29
CA THR A 101 -7.96 -10.91 10.29
C THR A 101 -7.17 -10.68 11.57
N GLY A 102 -6.17 -11.51 11.87
CA GLY A 102 -5.38 -11.38 13.09
C GLY A 102 -4.59 -12.63 13.44
N GLN A 103 -4.23 -12.76 14.72
CA GLN A 103 -3.51 -13.92 15.26
C GLN A 103 -4.33 -14.63 16.33
N ILE A 104 -4.22 -15.96 16.38
CA ILE A 104 -4.81 -16.78 17.44
C ILE A 104 -3.75 -17.73 18.01
N GLN A 105 -3.75 -17.88 19.33
CA GLN A 105 -2.84 -18.79 20.01
C GLN A 105 -3.34 -20.24 19.91
N LEU A 106 -2.41 -21.16 19.69
CA LEU A 106 -2.61 -22.59 19.71
C LEU A 106 -1.89 -23.18 20.92
N TYR A 107 -2.58 -24.04 21.65
CA TYR A 107 -2.01 -24.87 22.70
C TYR A 107 -2.00 -26.32 22.24
N LEU A 108 -0.80 -26.90 22.15
CA LEU A 108 -0.57 -28.22 21.57
C LEU A 108 0.00 -29.14 22.65
N GLN A 109 -0.55 -30.34 22.79
CA GLN A 109 -0.13 -31.33 23.79
C GLN A 109 0.20 -32.66 23.11
N GLN A 110 1.33 -33.28 23.47
CA GLN A 110 1.73 -34.59 22.96
C GLN A 110 0.66 -35.66 23.24
N GLU A 111 0.06 -35.63 24.43
CA GLU A 111 -0.96 -36.59 24.86
C GLU A 111 -2.18 -36.59 23.93
N THR A 112 -2.59 -35.42 23.44
CA THR A 112 -3.75 -35.28 22.55
C THR A 112 -3.41 -35.53 21.09
N LEU A 113 -2.24 -35.08 20.64
CA LEU A 113 -1.90 -35.03 19.21
C LEU A 113 -1.02 -36.19 18.73
N GLY A 114 -0.37 -36.94 19.63
CA GLY A 114 0.51 -38.06 19.26
C GLY A 114 1.56 -37.68 18.22
N GLU A 115 1.62 -38.44 17.12
CA GLU A 115 2.54 -38.24 16.01
C GLU A 115 2.43 -36.84 15.38
N ALA A 116 1.24 -36.22 15.38
CA ALA A 116 1.08 -34.87 14.85
C ALA A 116 1.84 -33.82 15.68
N TYR A 117 2.01 -34.05 16.98
CA TYR A 117 2.85 -33.18 17.82
C TYR A 117 4.34 -33.41 17.58
N ASP A 118 4.76 -34.66 17.33
CA ASP A 118 6.14 -34.96 16.94
C ASP A 118 6.49 -34.31 15.59
N ALA A 119 5.59 -34.38 14.61
CA ALA A 119 5.72 -33.66 13.35
C ALA A 119 5.77 -32.13 13.58
N PHE A 120 4.91 -31.60 14.45
CA PHE A 120 4.90 -30.18 14.81
C PHE A 120 6.25 -29.68 15.34
N LYS A 121 7.00 -30.49 16.10
CA LYS A 121 8.34 -30.11 16.58
C LYS A 121 9.29 -29.76 15.42
N GLY A 122 9.12 -30.36 14.25
CA GLY A 122 9.87 -30.06 13.03
C GLY A 122 9.32 -28.91 12.16
N PHE A 123 8.12 -28.39 12.45
CA PHE A 123 7.56 -27.25 11.71
C PHE A 123 8.30 -25.95 12.01
N ASP A 124 8.37 -25.08 11.01
CA ASP A 124 9.15 -23.85 11.03
C ASP A 124 8.24 -22.63 11.00
N VAL A 125 8.66 -21.54 11.67
CA VAL A 125 8.01 -20.23 11.51
C VAL A 125 7.98 -19.86 10.02
N GLY A 126 6.80 -19.44 9.56
CA GLY A 126 6.47 -19.24 8.16
C GLY A 126 5.62 -20.35 7.54
N ASP A 127 5.62 -21.57 8.09
CA ASP A 127 4.75 -22.67 7.62
C ASP A 127 3.27 -22.29 7.75
N THR A 128 2.41 -22.81 6.87
CA THR A 128 0.94 -22.62 6.96
C THR A 128 0.31 -23.86 7.55
N LEU A 129 -0.46 -23.70 8.62
CA LEU A 129 -1.02 -24.79 9.41
C LEU A 129 -2.56 -24.74 9.40
N ALA A 130 -3.16 -25.91 9.58
CA ALA A 130 -4.55 -26.09 9.97
C ALA A 130 -4.58 -26.65 11.40
N ALA A 131 -5.45 -26.11 12.24
CA ALA A 131 -5.70 -26.60 13.59
C ALA A 131 -7.20 -26.66 13.87
N GLY A 132 -7.64 -27.76 14.46
CA GLY A 132 -9.00 -27.96 14.98
C GLY A 132 -8.95 -28.22 16.48
N GLY A 133 -9.90 -27.67 17.24
CA GLY A 133 -9.90 -27.83 18.68
C GLY A 133 -10.99 -27.03 19.38
N VAL A 134 -10.84 -26.84 20.69
CA VAL A 134 -11.80 -26.15 21.57
C VAL A 134 -11.19 -24.85 22.09
N LEU A 135 -11.96 -23.76 22.09
CA LEU A 135 -11.54 -22.50 22.69
C LEU A 135 -11.37 -22.61 24.20
N PHE A 136 -10.34 -21.96 24.73
CA PHE A 136 -10.12 -21.79 26.15
C PHE A 136 -9.26 -20.56 26.42
N ARG A 137 -9.10 -20.22 27.70
CA ARG A 137 -8.24 -19.12 28.15
C ARG A 137 -7.01 -19.67 28.87
N THR A 138 -5.84 -19.15 28.57
CA THR A 138 -4.63 -19.50 29.35
C THR A 138 -4.64 -18.82 30.71
N LYS A 139 -3.71 -19.23 31.59
CA LYS A 139 -3.48 -18.56 32.89
C LYS A 139 -3.14 -17.07 32.76
N THR A 140 -2.53 -16.66 31.64
CA THR A 140 -2.22 -15.25 31.35
C THR A 140 -3.39 -14.51 30.71
N GLY A 141 -4.53 -15.18 30.55
CA GLY A 141 -5.72 -14.58 29.97
C GLY A 141 -5.76 -14.54 28.45
N GLU A 142 -4.88 -15.23 27.74
CA GLU A 142 -4.90 -15.19 26.28
C GLU A 142 -5.90 -16.21 25.70
N LEU A 143 -6.84 -15.75 24.86
CA LEU A 143 -7.76 -16.62 24.11
C LEU A 143 -6.97 -17.55 23.19
N SER A 144 -7.21 -18.86 23.33
CA SER A 144 -6.42 -19.91 22.70
C SER A 144 -7.28 -21.06 22.20
N VAL A 145 -6.79 -21.79 21.20
CA VAL A 145 -7.36 -23.07 20.76
C VAL A 145 -6.58 -24.20 21.40
N ARG A 146 -7.24 -25.05 22.20
CA ARG A 146 -6.70 -26.33 22.65
C ARG A 146 -6.80 -27.32 21.51
N VAL A 147 -5.67 -27.60 20.87
CA VAL A 147 -5.64 -28.28 19.57
C VAL A 147 -5.80 -29.78 19.74
N GLU A 148 -6.78 -30.34 19.03
CA GLU A 148 -7.08 -31.77 18.96
C GLU A 148 -6.70 -32.39 17.61
N ALA A 149 -6.64 -31.56 16.56
CA ALA A 149 -6.19 -31.97 15.24
C ALA A 149 -5.26 -30.89 14.68
N LEU A 150 -4.08 -31.28 14.18
CA LEU A 150 -3.11 -30.38 13.59
C LEU A 150 -2.61 -30.94 12.27
N ARG A 151 -2.47 -30.09 11.25
CA ARG A 151 -1.90 -30.48 9.95
C ARG A 151 -1.08 -29.35 9.34
N LEU A 152 0.04 -29.70 8.72
CA LEU A 152 0.79 -28.80 7.83
C LEU A 152 0.08 -28.70 6.47
N LEU A 153 -0.20 -27.48 6.02
CA LEU A 153 -0.79 -27.22 4.70
C LEU A 153 0.25 -26.79 3.68
N VAL A 154 1.20 -25.94 4.07
CA VAL A 154 2.25 -25.44 3.17
C VAL A 154 3.55 -25.29 3.94
N LYS A 155 4.61 -25.95 3.46
CA LYS A 155 5.97 -25.76 3.96
C LYS A 155 6.56 -24.46 3.40
N SER A 156 7.04 -23.58 4.27
CA SER A 156 7.77 -22.37 3.88
C SER A 156 9.24 -22.70 3.67
N LEU A 157 9.73 -22.54 2.45
CA LEU A 157 11.12 -22.82 2.08
C LEU A 157 12.09 -21.69 2.43
N ARG A 158 11.58 -20.49 2.65
CA ARG A 158 12.37 -19.33 3.08
C ARG A 158 11.94 -18.91 4.50
N PRO A 159 12.88 -18.52 5.37
CA PRO A 159 12.55 -17.93 6.66
C PRO A 159 11.81 -16.61 6.48
N LEU A 160 10.97 -16.25 7.47
CA LEU A 160 10.43 -14.90 7.54
C LEU A 160 11.54 -13.94 7.96
N PRO A 161 11.54 -12.70 7.46
CA PRO A 161 12.50 -11.69 7.89
C PRO A 161 12.32 -11.37 9.38
N ASP A 162 13.43 -11.10 10.07
CA ASP A 162 13.38 -10.65 11.45
C ASP A 162 12.63 -9.32 11.56
N LYS A 163 11.66 -9.26 12.49
CA LYS A 163 10.78 -8.09 12.67
C LYS A 163 11.54 -6.76 12.86
N TRP A 164 12.76 -6.82 13.43
CA TRP A 164 13.55 -5.65 13.81
C TRP A 164 14.57 -5.22 12.75
N HIS A 165 15.15 -6.18 12.03
CA HIS A 165 16.26 -5.91 11.10
C HIS A 165 15.90 -6.17 9.63
N GLY A 166 15.03 -7.14 9.34
CA GLY A 166 14.82 -7.62 7.97
C GLY A 166 13.87 -6.78 7.09
N LEU A 167 13.12 -5.84 7.67
CA LEU A 167 12.14 -5.00 6.95
C LEU A 167 12.10 -3.54 7.44
N ALA A 168 13.10 -3.07 8.18
CA ALA A 168 13.19 -1.66 8.55
C ALA A 168 13.41 -0.76 7.32
N ASP A 169 14.15 -1.28 6.34
CA ASP A 169 14.41 -0.58 5.07
C ASP A 169 13.15 -0.49 4.19
N THR A 170 12.85 0.74 3.79
CA THR A 170 11.67 1.08 2.99
C THR A 170 11.74 0.47 1.59
N GLU A 171 12.92 0.43 0.97
CA GLU A 171 13.08 -0.11 -0.38
C GLU A 171 12.83 -1.63 -0.40
N THR A 172 13.34 -2.35 0.60
CA THR A 172 13.12 -3.78 0.77
C THR A 172 11.63 -4.11 0.97
N ARG A 173 10.90 -3.30 1.74
CA ARG A 173 9.44 -3.43 1.89
C ARG A 173 8.70 -3.27 0.56
N TYR A 174 9.17 -2.38 -0.31
CA TYR A 174 8.57 -2.18 -1.64
C TYR A 174 8.88 -3.33 -2.59
N ARG A 175 10.14 -3.79 -2.64
CA ARG A 175 10.56 -4.92 -3.49
C ARG A 175 9.96 -6.26 -3.06
N ARG A 176 9.74 -6.45 -1.75
CA ARG A 176 9.19 -7.69 -1.17
C ARG A 176 7.88 -7.41 -0.43
N ARG A 177 6.92 -6.79 -1.12
CA ARG A 177 5.62 -6.40 -0.54
C ARG A 177 4.91 -7.52 0.23
N TYR A 178 4.99 -8.76 -0.26
CA TYR A 178 4.38 -9.91 0.42
C TYR A 178 4.96 -10.17 1.81
N LEU A 179 6.25 -9.87 2.07
CA LEU A 179 6.85 -9.98 3.40
C LEU A 179 6.40 -8.83 4.32
N ASP A 180 6.41 -7.60 3.80
CA ASP A 180 5.88 -6.43 4.51
C ASP A 180 4.44 -6.66 4.94
N LEU A 181 3.59 -7.17 4.03
CA LEU A 181 2.20 -7.50 4.32
C LEU A 181 2.03 -8.69 5.27
N ILE A 182 3.05 -9.49 5.57
CA ILE A 182 2.98 -10.55 6.59
C ILE A 182 3.22 -9.93 7.98
N VAL A 183 4.24 -9.08 8.13
CA VAL A 183 4.70 -8.61 9.44
C VAL A 183 4.12 -7.25 9.85
N ASN A 184 3.63 -6.44 8.92
CA ASN A 184 3.18 -5.06 9.16
C ASN A 184 1.67 -4.90 8.92
N GLU A 185 0.90 -4.84 10.01
CA GLU A 185 -0.55 -4.60 9.94
C GLU A 185 -0.88 -3.18 9.44
N ALA A 186 -0.07 -2.17 9.76
CA ALA A 186 -0.29 -0.81 9.28
C ALA A 186 -0.22 -0.75 7.75
N SER A 187 0.73 -1.45 7.13
CA SER A 187 0.78 -1.60 5.66
C SER A 187 -0.52 -2.24 5.13
N ARG A 188 -1.00 -3.33 5.74
CA ARG A 188 -2.27 -3.97 5.33
C ARG A 188 -3.45 -2.99 5.40
N ASN A 189 -3.53 -2.21 6.46
CA ASN A 189 -4.58 -1.22 6.65
C ASN A 189 -4.54 -0.12 5.57
N VAL A 190 -3.36 0.34 5.14
CA VAL A 190 -3.24 1.28 4.02
C VAL A 190 -3.87 0.72 2.74
N PHE A 191 -3.62 -0.54 2.39
CA PHE A 191 -4.23 -1.17 1.21
C PHE A 191 -5.75 -1.36 1.35
N ARG A 192 -6.23 -1.74 2.55
CA ARG A 192 -7.68 -1.84 2.83
C ARG A 192 -8.36 -0.48 2.71
N THR A 193 -7.75 0.58 3.25
CA THR A 193 -8.24 1.95 3.12
C THR A 193 -8.24 2.39 1.66
N ARG A 194 -7.18 2.12 0.89
CA ARG A 194 -7.17 2.39 -0.57
C ARG A 194 -8.33 1.72 -1.29
N ALA A 195 -8.63 0.45 -0.99
CA ALA A 195 -9.77 -0.24 -1.60
C ALA A 195 -11.11 0.41 -1.23
N ARG A 196 -11.27 0.86 0.03
CA ARG A 196 -12.45 1.62 0.48
C ARG A 196 -12.57 2.98 -0.22
N ILE A 197 -11.47 3.70 -0.42
CA ILE A 197 -11.45 4.98 -1.16
C ILE A 197 -11.97 4.78 -2.58
N VAL A 198 -11.41 3.81 -3.32
CA VAL A 198 -11.83 3.57 -4.71
C VAL A 198 -13.30 3.16 -4.77
N ARG A 199 -13.75 2.29 -3.85
CA ARG A 199 -15.17 1.91 -3.77
C ARG A 199 -16.06 3.12 -3.52
N TYR A 200 -15.70 3.96 -2.53
CA TYR A 200 -16.46 5.16 -2.22
C TYR A 200 -16.56 6.11 -3.43
N LEU A 201 -15.45 6.31 -4.17
CA LEU A 201 -15.46 7.17 -5.35
C LEU A 201 -16.40 6.65 -6.45
N ARG A 202 -16.47 5.32 -6.63
CA ARG A 202 -17.47 4.72 -7.52
C ARG A 202 -18.88 4.95 -7.01
N ASP A 203 -19.16 4.57 -5.77
CA ASP A 203 -20.48 4.72 -5.15
C ASP A 203 -20.96 6.20 -5.21
N PHE A 204 -20.07 7.17 -5.05
CA PHE A 204 -20.34 8.60 -5.16
C PHE A 204 -20.70 9.04 -6.58
N LEU A 205 -19.93 8.60 -7.59
CA LEU A 205 -20.18 8.95 -9.00
C LEU A 205 -21.41 8.23 -9.55
N ASP A 206 -21.63 6.97 -9.18
CA ASP A 206 -22.81 6.20 -9.56
C ASP A 206 -24.09 6.85 -9.00
N ALA A 207 -24.04 7.39 -7.77
CA ALA A 207 -25.15 8.14 -7.19
C ALA A 207 -25.45 9.48 -7.91
N LEU A 208 -24.49 10.00 -8.68
CA LEU A 208 -24.63 11.19 -9.53
C LEU A 208 -24.96 10.85 -10.99
N ASP A 209 -25.30 9.58 -11.27
CA ASP A 209 -25.67 9.07 -12.60
C ASP A 209 -24.52 9.18 -13.62
N PHE A 210 -23.27 9.02 -13.16
CA PHE A 210 -22.17 8.77 -14.09
C PHE A 210 -22.08 7.31 -14.49
N LEU A 211 -21.76 7.08 -15.76
CA LEU A 211 -21.45 5.76 -16.28
C LEU A 211 -19.95 5.45 -16.13
N GLU A 212 -19.61 4.39 -15.38
CA GLU A 212 -18.24 3.83 -15.40
C GLU A 212 -17.99 3.17 -16.76
N VAL A 213 -16.93 3.58 -17.44
CA VAL A 213 -16.54 3.07 -18.76
C VAL A 213 -15.09 2.59 -18.77
N GLU A 214 -14.75 1.75 -19.74
CA GLU A 214 -13.38 1.31 -19.99
C GLU A 214 -12.92 1.76 -21.38
N THR A 215 -11.82 2.52 -21.45
CA THR A 215 -11.25 2.97 -22.73
C THR A 215 -9.90 2.31 -23.04
N PRO A 216 -9.42 2.32 -24.30
CA PRO A 216 -8.18 1.65 -24.69
C PRO A 216 -6.95 2.09 -23.89
N MET A 217 -6.21 1.12 -23.35
CA MET A 217 -4.91 1.28 -22.70
C MET A 217 -3.75 1.40 -23.69
N MET A 218 -3.92 0.83 -24.88
CA MET A 218 -2.99 0.95 -26.01
C MET A 218 -3.61 1.91 -27.03
N GLN A 219 -2.88 2.97 -27.37
CA GLN A 219 -3.34 4.03 -28.27
C GLN A 219 -2.34 4.19 -29.42
N PRO A 220 -2.80 4.41 -30.67
CA PRO A 220 -1.89 4.63 -31.80
C PRO A 220 -1.19 5.99 -31.73
N ILE A 221 -1.84 6.97 -31.11
CA ILE A 221 -1.29 8.31 -30.86
C ILE A 221 -1.50 8.60 -29.37
N PRO A 222 -0.42 8.78 -28.59
CA PRO A 222 -0.55 9.15 -27.18
C PRO A 222 -0.95 10.62 -27.08
N GLY A 223 -1.94 10.92 -26.23
CA GLY A 223 -2.43 12.28 -26.03
C GLY A 223 -3.25 12.42 -24.74
N GLY A 224 -3.81 13.60 -24.51
CA GLY A 224 -4.58 13.92 -23.29
C GLY A 224 -3.73 14.34 -22.08
N ALA A 225 -2.41 14.33 -22.21
CA ALA A 225 -1.49 14.88 -21.21
C ALA A 225 -0.14 15.24 -21.86
N THR A 226 0.67 16.02 -21.15
CA THR A 226 2.07 16.29 -21.54
C THR A 226 2.98 15.35 -20.75
N ALA A 227 3.29 14.19 -21.32
CA ALA A 227 4.17 13.19 -20.70
C ALA A 227 4.85 12.33 -21.77
N ARG A 228 6.01 11.75 -21.43
CA ARG A 228 6.68 10.79 -22.33
C ARG A 228 5.96 9.43 -22.26
N PRO A 229 5.49 8.85 -23.38
CA PRO A 229 4.78 7.58 -23.38
C PRO A 229 5.74 6.38 -23.35
N PHE A 230 5.24 5.22 -22.92
CA PHE A 230 5.85 3.93 -23.26
C PHE A 230 5.39 3.49 -24.65
N ARG A 231 6.33 3.07 -25.51
CA ARG A 231 6.06 2.52 -26.84
C ARG A 231 6.10 1.00 -26.80
N THR A 232 5.21 0.37 -27.53
CA THR A 232 5.14 -1.09 -27.76
C THR A 232 4.79 -1.34 -29.23
N HIS A 233 4.76 -2.61 -29.65
CA HIS A 233 4.51 -2.98 -31.03
C HIS A 233 3.51 -4.15 -31.11
N HIS A 234 2.49 -4.00 -31.96
CA HIS A 234 1.46 -5.01 -32.19
C HIS A 234 1.85 -5.89 -33.39
N ASN A 235 2.51 -7.03 -33.12
CA ASN A 235 3.11 -7.89 -34.15
C ASN A 235 2.17 -8.29 -35.31
N ALA A 236 0.91 -8.64 -35.04
CA ALA A 236 0.00 -9.11 -36.09
C ALA A 236 -0.55 -7.98 -36.99
N LEU A 237 -0.49 -6.73 -36.53
CA LEU A 237 -0.93 -5.56 -37.29
C LEU A 237 0.25 -4.74 -37.83
N ASP A 238 1.48 -5.18 -37.51
CA ASP A 238 2.73 -4.45 -37.78
C ASP A 238 2.62 -2.95 -37.45
N LEU A 239 2.10 -2.65 -36.26
CA LEU A 239 1.75 -1.29 -35.84
C LEU A 239 2.38 -0.93 -34.50
N ASP A 240 3.04 0.23 -34.47
CA ASP A 240 3.47 0.85 -33.22
C ASP A 240 2.28 1.36 -32.41
N MET A 241 2.28 1.03 -31.13
CA MET A 241 1.26 1.44 -30.17
C MET A 241 1.93 2.05 -28.94
N TYR A 242 1.16 2.81 -28.18
CA TYR A 242 1.64 3.48 -26.98
C TYR A 242 0.75 3.12 -25.80
N LEU A 243 1.35 2.85 -24.64
CA LEU A 243 0.57 2.82 -23.40
C LEU A 243 0.06 4.23 -23.12
N ARG A 244 -1.22 4.36 -22.80
CA ARG A 244 -1.86 5.66 -22.64
C ARG A 244 -1.23 6.48 -21.50
N ILE A 245 -1.03 7.76 -21.77
CA ILE A 245 -0.64 8.75 -20.75
C ILE A 245 -1.85 9.39 -20.07
N ALA A 246 -3.02 9.36 -20.73
CA ALA A 246 -4.35 9.74 -20.26
C ALA A 246 -5.46 9.10 -21.14
N PRO A 247 -6.65 8.78 -20.60
CA PRO A 247 -7.84 8.41 -21.38
C PRO A 247 -8.64 9.59 -21.95
N GLU A 248 -8.36 10.84 -21.55
CA GLU A 248 -9.09 12.07 -21.92
C GLU A 248 -9.70 12.07 -23.34
N LEU A 249 -8.87 11.83 -24.37
CA LEU A 249 -9.33 11.94 -25.75
C LEU A 249 -10.39 10.89 -26.10
N TYR A 250 -10.34 9.70 -25.51
CA TYR A 250 -11.34 8.65 -25.73
C TYR A 250 -12.62 8.93 -24.95
N LEU A 251 -12.50 9.40 -23.70
CA LEU A 251 -13.68 9.79 -22.92
C LEU A 251 -14.44 10.95 -23.57
N LYS A 252 -13.73 11.95 -24.14
CA LYS A 252 -14.39 13.02 -24.92
C LYS A 252 -15.10 12.51 -26.18
N ARG A 253 -14.64 11.43 -26.80
CA ARG A 253 -15.38 10.79 -27.92
C ARG A 253 -16.69 10.17 -27.46
N LEU A 254 -16.76 9.67 -26.21
CA LEU A 254 -18.00 9.19 -25.61
C LEU A 254 -19.00 10.33 -25.39
N ILE A 255 -18.51 11.50 -24.93
CA ILE A 255 -19.33 12.72 -24.84
C ILE A 255 -19.91 13.09 -26.21
N VAL A 256 -19.07 13.12 -27.27
CA VAL A 256 -19.53 13.35 -28.65
C VAL A 256 -20.57 12.31 -29.08
N GLY A 257 -20.41 11.06 -28.64
CA GLY A 257 -21.36 9.96 -28.88
C GLY A 257 -22.66 10.04 -28.09
N GLY A 258 -22.84 11.04 -27.22
CA GLY A 258 -24.07 11.25 -26.44
C GLY A 258 -24.06 10.67 -25.03
N PHE A 259 -22.94 10.11 -24.55
CA PHE A 259 -22.81 9.77 -23.14
C PHE A 259 -22.48 11.04 -22.35
N GLU A 260 -23.47 11.66 -21.72
CA GLU A 260 -23.32 12.98 -21.10
C GLU A 260 -22.56 12.97 -19.77
N ARG A 261 -22.46 11.80 -19.10
CA ARG A 261 -21.79 11.62 -17.81
C ARG A 261 -21.00 10.33 -17.82
N VAL A 262 -19.67 10.42 -17.94
CA VAL A 262 -18.79 9.25 -17.95
C VAL A 262 -17.63 9.43 -16.99
N TYR A 263 -17.14 8.34 -16.42
CA TYR A 263 -15.89 8.31 -15.69
C TYR A 263 -15.12 7.01 -15.90
N GLU A 264 -13.82 7.06 -15.66
CA GLU A 264 -12.96 5.88 -15.68
C GLU A 264 -11.95 5.96 -14.52
N ILE A 265 -11.85 4.90 -13.72
CA ILE A 265 -10.80 4.72 -12.70
C ILE A 265 -9.87 3.61 -13.15
N ASN A 266 -8.74 3.95 -13.77
CA ASN A 266 -7.81 2.93 -14.26
C ASN A 266 -6.37 3.47 -14.42
N ARG A 267 -5.48 2.68 -15.02
CA ARG A 267 -4.04 2.96 -15.09
C ARG A 267 -3.71 3.99 -16.17
N ASN A 268 -2.76 4.88 -15.86
CA ASN A 268 -1.99 5.66 -16.83
C ASN A 268 -0.52 5.29 -16.70
N PHE A 269 0.22 5.44 -17.80
CA PHE A 269 1.63 5.06 -17.90
C PHE A 269 2.47 6.24 -18.38
N ARG A 270 3.46 6.66 -17.59
CA ARG A 270 4.36 7.77 -17.95
C ARG A 270 5.80 7.31 -17.82
N ASN A 271 6.55 7.39 -18.90
CA ASN A 271 7.95 6.96 -18.99
C ASN A 271 8.87 8.08 -18.47
N GLU A 272 8.76 8.31 -17.16
CA GLU A 272 9.41 9.36 -16.40
C GLU A 272 10.23 8.75 -15.24
N GLY A 273 10.99 9.59 -14.54
CA GLY A 273 11.78 9.15 -13.39
C GLY A 273 10.90 8.68 -12.22
N LEU A 274 11.38 7.68 -11.48
CA LEU A 274 10.75 7.24 -10.23
C LEU A 274 11.07 8.24 -9.11
N SER A 275 10.07 8.64 -8.33
CA SER A 275 10.27 9.41 -7.10
C SER A 275 9.33 8.94 -5.98
N THR A 276 9.41 9.56 -4.81
CA THR A 276 8.48 9.30 -3.70
C THR A 276 7.03 9.69 -4.03
N GLN A 277 6.82 10.49 -5.07
CA GLN A 277 5.51 10.99 -5.51
C GLN A 277 5.09 10.45 -6.89
N HIS A 278 6.04 9.92 -7.68
CA HIS A 278 5.79 9.49 -9.05
C HIS A 278 6.15 8.01 -9.25
N ASN A 279 5.18 7.22 -9.70
CA ASN A 279 5.39 5.85 -10.16
C ASN A 279 5.07 5.76 -11.65
N PRO A 280 5.86 5.03 -12.48
CA PRO A 280 5.65 4.96 -13.92
C PRO A 280 4.27 4.45 -14.36
N GLU A 281 3.60 3.71 -13.48
CA GLU A 281 2.18 3.37 -13.60
C GLU A 281 1.41 3.90 -12.38
N PHE A 282 0.28 4.57 -12.61
CA PHE A 282 -0.52 5.13 -11.51
C PHE A 282 -1.99 5.14 -11.87
N THR A 283 -2.84 5.11 -10.84
CA THR A 283 -4.29 5.12 -11.02
C THR A 283 -4.78 6.55 -11.07
N MET A 284 -5.56 6.88 -12.09
CA MET A 284 -6.27 8.14 -12.21
C MET A 284 -7.76 7.87 -12.27
N LEU A 285 -8.53 8.79 -11.68
CA LEU A 285 -9.93 9.00 -11.99
C LEU A 285 -9.98 10.14 -13.01
N GLU A 286 -10.55 9.87 -14.18
CA GLU A 286 -10.97 10.92 -15.13
C GLU A 286 -12.48 10.86 -15.29
N LEU A 287 -13.14 12.01 -15.37
CA LEU A 287 -14.59 12.12 -15.52
C LEU A 287 -14.94 13.29 -16.43
N TYR A 288 -16.07 13.18 -17.11
CA TYR A 288 -16.61 14.20 -17.99
C TYR A 288 -18.11 14.33 -17.79
N LEU A 289 -18.56 15.58 -17.71
CA LEU A 289 -19.95 15.99 -17.56
C LEU A 289 -20.28 17.01 -18.66
N ALA A 290 -21.19 16.67 -19.55
CA ALA A 290 -21.69 17.60 -20.56
C ALA A 290 -22.48 18.75 -19.91
N TYR A 291 -22.45 19.92 -20.55
CA TYR A 291 -23.13 21.15 -20.10
C TYR A 291 -22.67 21.72 -18.75
N ALA A 292 -21.59 21.22 -18.17
CA ALA A 292 -20.98 21.77 -16.97
C ALA A 292 -19.68 22.51 -17.28
N ASP A 293 -19.33 23.45 -16.41
CA ASP A 293 -18.01 24.09 -16.40
C ASP A 293 -17.13 23.58 -15.25
N TYR A 294 -15.92 24.13 -15.15
CA TYR A 294 -14.96 23.74 -14.11
C TYR A 294 -15.41 24.11 -12.68
N ARG A 295 -16.37 25.03 -12.51
CA ARG A 295 -16.86 25.44 -11.18
C ARG A 295 -17.76 24.39 -10.58
N GLU A 296 -18.63 23.80 -11.40
CA GLU A 296 -19.42 22.63 -10.99
C GLU A 296 -18.51 21.45 -10.63
N LEU A 297 -17.43 21.23 -11.39
CA LEU A 297 -16.44 20.21 -11.06
C LEU A 297 -15.69 20.49 -9.75
N MET A 298 -15.33 21.75 -9.47
CA MET A 298 -14.75 22.13 -8.16
C MET A 298 -15.70 21.78 -7.01
N ASP A 299 -17.00 22.09 -7.14
CA ASP A 299 -18.01 21.78 -6.13
C ASP A 299 -18.13 20.26 -5.90
N TRP A 300 -18.04 19.45 -6.95
CA TRP A 300 -18.18 18.00 -6.86
C TRP A 300 -16.94 17.34 -6.26
N ILE A 301 -15.74 17.80 -6.63
CA ILE A 301 -14.48 17.33 -6.06
C ILE A 301 -14.43 17.62 -4.55
N GLU A 302 -14.82 18.84 -4.14
CA GLU A 302 -14.88 19.21 -2.73
C GLU A 302 -15.82 18.28 -1.95
N LYS A 303 -17.05 18.08 -2.42
CA LYS A 303 -18.03 17.16 -1.81
C LYS A 303 -17.54 15.72 -1.76
N ALA A 304 -16.88 15.24 -2.82
CA ALA A 304 -16.33 13.89 -2.88
C ALA A 304 -15.26 13.69 -1.81
N ILE A 305 -14.34 14.64 -1.64
CA ILE A 305 -13.26 14.57 -0.66
C ILE A 305 -13.80 14.68 0.78
N GLN A 306 -14.73 15.59 1.02
CA GLN A 306 -15.41 15.76 2.32
C GLN A 306 -16.15 14.49 2.75
N GLY A 307 -17.03 13.96 1.89
CA GLY A 307 -17.78 12.75 2.20
C GLY A 307 -16.88 11.51 2.31
N LEU A 308 -15.76 11.47 1.59
CA LEU A 308 -14.76 10.41 1.74
C LEU A 308 -14.12 10.43 3.14
N ALA A 309 -13.78 11.61 3.65
CA ALA A 309 -13.22 11.77 4.99
C ALA A 309 -14.22 11.27 6.06
N ASP A 310 -15.49 11.64 5.93
CA ASP A 310 -16.56 11.14 6.81
C ASP A 310 -16.74 9.62 6.72
N ALA A 311 -16.80 9.06 5.51
CA ALA A 311 -16.99 7.63 5.31
C ALA A 311 -15.83 6.77 5.86
N LEU A 312 -14.62 7.34 5.94
CA LEU A 312 -13.44 6.63 6.44
C LEU A 312 -13.16 6.86 7.91
N HIS A 313 -13.38 8.07 8.41
CA HIS A 313 -12.96 8.52 9.73
C HIS A 313 -14.09 8.98 10.64
N GLY A 314 -15.31 9.14 10.13
CA GLY A 314 -16.47 9.69 10.86
C GLY A 314 -16.34 11.18 11.16
N ARG A 315 -15.35 11.86 10.57
CA ARG A 315 -15.09 13.29 10.71
C ARG A 315 -14.30 13.81 9.51
N GLN A 316 -14.41 15.10 9.24
CA GLN A 316 -13.73 15.81 8.16
C GLN A 316 -12.38 16.40 8.57
N GLU A 317 -11.83 15.98 9.71
CA GLU A 317 -10.49 16.36 10.16
C GLU A 317 -9.49 15.23 9.89
N ILE A 318 -8.45 15.52 9.12
CA ILE A 318 -7.39 14.55 8.79
C ILE A 318 -6.02 15.04 9.27
N ALA A 319 -5.21 14.12 9.80
CA ALA A 319 -3.82 14.40 10.16
C ALA A 319 -2.89 13.84 9.09
N TYR A 320 -2.05 14.69 8.51
CA TYR A 320 -1.07 14.29 7.50
C TYR A 320 0.24 15.03 7.69
N GLN A 321 1.34 14.27 7.78
CA GLN A 321 2.71 14.79 7.98
C GLN A 321 2.85 15.79 9.14
N GLY A 322 2.14 15.56 10.24
CA GLY A 322 2.20 16.41 11.43
C GLY A 322 1.32 17.66 11.39
N ARG A 323 0.57 17.90 10.30
CA ARG A 323 -0.43 18.95 10.19
C ARG A 323 -1.85 18.36 10.29
N SER A 324 -2.75 19.12 10.91
CA SER A 324 -4.20 18.83 10.86
C SER A 324 -4.84 19.65 9.73
N TYR A 325 -5.70 19.02 8.94
CA TYR A 325 -6.46 19.64 7.87
C TYR A 325 -7.95 19.50 8.19
N ASP A 326 -8.65 20.63 8.17
CA ASP A 326 -10.09 20.72 8.37
C ASP A 326 -10.80 20.80 7.01
N LEU A 327 -11.24 19.65 6.51
CA LEU A 327 -11.91 19.53 5.22
C LEU A 327 -13.37 20.03 5.27
N SER A 328 -13.90 20.38 6.45
CA SER A 328 -15.30 20.85 6.57
C SER A 328 -15.53 22.25 6.06
N ARG A 329 -14.44 23.00 5.86
CA ARG A 329 -14.48 24.34 5.29
C ARG A 329 -14.54 24.25 3.76
N PRO A 330 -15.20 25.21 3.10
CA PRO A 330 -15.09 25.36 1.66
C PRO A 330 -13.62 25.51 1.24
N PHE A 331 -13.21 24.82 0.17
CA PHE A 331 -11.83 24.86 -0.28
C PHE A 331 -11.51 26.22 -0.89
N ALA A 332 -10.30 26.71 -0.66
CA ALA A 332 -9.85 27.98 -1.22
C ALA A 332 -9.88 27.94 -2.75
N ARG A 333 -10.45 28.97 -3.39
CA ARG A 333 -10.50 29.13 -4.85
C ARG A 333 -9.68 30.33 -5.26
N LEU A 334 -8.49 30.06 -5.80
CA LEU A 334 -7.53 31.08 -6.23
C LEU A 334 -7.24 30.92 -7.72
N THR A 335 -7.11 32.03 -8.43
CA THR A 335 -6.46 32.02 -9.75
C THR A 335 -4.95 31.87 -9.58
N VAL A 336 -4.27 31.41 -10.64
CA VAL A 336 -2.79 31.34 -10.66
C VAL A 336 -2.17 32.72 -10.37
N GLU A 337 -2.73 33.79 -10.95
CA GLU A 337 -2.28 35.17 -10.68
C GLU A 337 -2.44 35.55 -9.20
N GLN A 338 -3.57 35.22 -8.57
CA GLN A 338 -3.78 35.46 -7.13
C GLN A 338 -2.77 34.69 -6.27
N ALA A 339 -2.57 33.40 -6.55
CA ALA A 339 -1.60 32.58 -5.81
C ALA A 339 -0.16 33.14 -5.95
N ILE A 340 0.23 33.61 -7.13
CA ILE A 340 1.53 34.28 -7.33
C ILE A 340 1.58 35.58 -6.52
N ILE A 341 0.55 36.43 -6.56
CA ILE A 341 0.50 37.69 -5.81
C ILE A 341 0.67 37.44 -4.31
N GLU A 342 -0.01 36.43 -3.77
CA GLU A 342 0.03 36.11 -2.35
C GLU A 342 1.36 35.50 -1.90
N HIS A 343 2.05 34.77 -2.78
CA HIS A 343 3.16 33.90 -2.36
C HIS A 343 4.51 34.19 -3.02
N CYS A 344 4.57 35.00 -4.08
CA CYS A 344 5.79 35.43 -4.74
C CYS A 344 6.26 36.79 -4.17
N PRO A 345 7.30 36.84 -3.33
CA PRO A 345 7.71 38.10 -2.71
C PRO A 345 8.14 39.13 -3.75
N GLY A 346 7.69 40.38 -3.62
CA GLY A 346 8.11 41.48 -4.50
C GLY A 346 7.60 41.39 -5.94
N ILE A 347 6.60 40.54 -6.20
CA ILE A 347 5.89 40.55 -7.48
C ILE A 347 5.05 41.83 -7.58
N ASP A 348 5.00 42.42 -8.77
CA ASP A 348 4.10 43.52 -9.10
C ASP A 348 2.80 42.94 -9.67
N PRO A 349 1.67 43.07 -8.97
CA PRO A 349 0.38 42.53 -9.40
C PRO A 349 -0.08 43.03 -10.77
N LEU A 350 0.33 44.24 -11.17
CA LEU A 350 -0.08 44.85 -12.43
C LEU A 350 0.73 44.36 -13.64
N SER A 351 1.89 43.76 -13.40
CA SER A 351 2.83 43.34 -14.44
C SER A 351 2.78 41.84 -14.74
N LEU A 352 1.81 41.10 -14.18
CA LEU A 352 1.67 39.66 -14.37
C LEU A 352 1.32 39.22 -15.80
N ARG A 353 1.04 40.16 -16.70
CA ARG A 353 0.81 39.88 -18.13
C ARG A 353 1.89 40.48 -19.04
N ASP A 354 2.92 41.10 -18.46
CA ASP A 354 4.08 41.60 -19.19
C ASP A 354 5.14 40.50 -19.31
N LEU A 355 5.38 40.07 -20.55
CA LEU A 355 6.36 39.03 -20.86
C LEU A 355 7.77 39.40 -20.38
N THR A 356 8.21 40.64 -20.61
CA THR A 356 9.56 41.09 -20.26
C THR A 356 9.74 41.11 -18.75
N TYR A 357 8.73 41.58 -18.04
CA TYR A 357 8.72 41.57 -16.58
C TYR A 357 8.79 40.14 -16.03
N LEU A 358 7.93 39.24 -16.51
CA LEU A 358 7.90 37.85 -16.05
C LEU A 358 9.20 37.11 -16.33
N ARG A 359 9.80 37.29 -17.52
CA ARG A 359 11.10 36.69 -17.84
C ARG A 359 12.17 37.11 -16.85
N ARG A 360 12.28 38.41 -16.58
CA ARG A 360 13.22 38.94 -15.59
C ARG A 360 12.94 38.38 -14.20
N ARG A 361 11.67 38.26 -13.81
CA ARG A 361 11.31 37.70 -12.49
C ARG A 361 11.67 36.23 -12.38
N CYS A 362 11.38 35.43 -13.40
CA CYS A 362 11.78 34.02 -13.48
C CYS A 362 13.31 33.88 -13.34
N GLU A 363 14.08 34.63 -14.13
CA GLU A 363 15.55 34.62 -14.08
C GLU A 363 16.08 34.99 -12.68
N GLN A 364 15.53 36.03 -12.05
CA GLN A 364 15.89 36.41 -10.68
C GLN A 364 15.62 35.32 -9.63
N LEU A 365 14.62 34.48 -9.86
CA LEU A 365 14.24 33.38 -8.98
C LEU A 365 14.91 32.05 -9.38
N GLY A 366 15.80 32.07 -10.38
CA GLY A 366 16.50 30.89 -10.87
C GLY A 366 15.59 29.90 -11.61
N VAL A 367 14.48 30.37 -12.16
CA VAL A 367 13.61 29.61 -13.05
C VAL A 367 14.19 29.67 -14.45
N LYS A 368 14.28 28.51 -15.11
CA LYS A 368 14.79 28.42 -16.48
C LYS A 368 13.75 29.01 -17.44
N VAL A 369 14.18 29.89 -18.34
CA VAL A 369 13.32 30.52 -19.35
C VAL A 369 13.82 30.17 -20.75
N GLU A 370 12.92 29.68 -21.60
CA GLU A 370 13.21 29.38 -22.99
C GLU A 370 12.67 30.50 -23.92
N PRO A 371 13.29 30.73 -25.11
CA PRO A 371 12.86 31.79 -26.02
C PRO A 371 11.38 31.72 -26.44
N GLY A 372 10.82 30.51 -26.50
CA GLY A 372 9.42 30.25 -26.87
C GLY A 372 8.42 30.37 -25.72
N ASP A 373 8.87 30.59 -24.49
CA ASP A 373 7.97 30.71 -23.35
C ASP A 373 7.19 32.02 -23.41
N GLY A 374 5.86 31.89 -23.48
CA GLY A 374 4.91 32.98 -23.37
C GLY A 374 4.47 33.25 -21.93
N VAL A 375 3.66 34.30 -21.74
CA VAL A 375 3.17 34.78 -20.44
C VAL A 375 2.60 33.65 -19.57
N GLY A 376 1.67 32.84 -20.10
CA GLY A 376 1.03 31.78 -19.33
C GLY A 376 2.01 30.70 -18.83
N LYS A 377 3.00 30.32 -19.65
CA LYS A 377 4.02 29.36 -19.24
C LYS A 377 4.87 29.92 -18.09
N LEU A 378 5.30 31.18 -18.20
CA LEU A 378 6.08 31.84 -17.15
C LEU A 378 5.28 32.04 -15.86
N GLN A 379 3.98 32.33 -15.95
CA GLN A 379 3.10 32.37 -14.77
C GLN A 379 3.07 31.02 -14.05
N ILE A 380 2.90 29.91 -14.79
CA ILE A 380 2.91 28.57 -14.19
C ILE A 380 4.26 28.25 -13.53
N GLU A 381 5.38 28.55 -14.20
CA GLU A 381 6.71 28.35 -13.62
C GLU A 381 6.92 29.16 -12.32
N LEU A 382 6.44 30.41 -12.27
CA LEU A 382 6.46 31.21 -11.03
C LEU A 382 5.57 30.62 -9.96
N PHE A 383 4.38 30.15 -10.31
CA PHE A 383 3.46 29.50 -9.40
C PHE A 383 4.07 28.23 -8.78
N GLU A 384 4.60 27.31 -9.59
CA GLU A 384 5.28 26.10 -9.13
C GLU A 384 6.47 26.45 -8.22
N LYS A 385 7.25 27.48 -8.60
CA LYS A 385 8.41 27.90 -7.83
C LYS A 385 8.09 28.53 -6.47
N THR A 386 6.98 29.27 -6.37
CA THR A 386 6.77 30.20 -5.23
C THR A 386 5.49 29.98 -4.42
N ALA A 387 4.46 29.39 -5.03
CA ALA A 387 3.12 29.29 -4.46
C ALA A 387 2.71 27.84 -4.13
N GLU A 388 2.93 26.87 -5.04
CA GLU A 388 2.40 25.50 -4.92
C GLU A 388 2.65 24.85 -3.53
N SER A 389 3.89 24.88 -3.05
CA SER A 389 4.28 24.30 -1.76
C SER A 389 3.67 24.99 -0.52
N LYS A 390 3.02 26.14 -0.69
CA LYS A 390 2.38 26.92 0.38
C LYS A 390 0.86 26.74 0.42
N LEU A 391 0.27 26.09 -0.59
CA LEU A 391 -1.16 25.78 -0.63
C LEU A 391 -1.46 24.61 0.30
N LEU A 392 -1.67 24.91 1.58
CA LEU A 392 -1.80 23.93 2.64
C LEU A 392 -3.13 24.03 3.41
N ASP A 393 -4.03 24.92 2.97
CA ASP A 393 -5.32 25.23 3.60
C ASP A 393 -6.47 25.14 2.61
#